data_AF-A0A5B1CK38-F1
#
_entry.id   AF-A0A5B1CK38-F1
#
_cell.length_a   1.000
_cell.length_b   1.000
_cell.length_c   1.000
_cell.angle_alpha   90.00
_cell.angle_beta   90.00
_cell.angle_gamma   90.00
#
_symmetry.space_group_name_H-M   'P 1'
#
loop_
_entity.id
_entity.type
_entity.pdbx_description
1 polymer ?
#
loop_
_entity_poly.entity_id
_entity_poly.type
_entity_poly.pdbx_seq_one_letter_code
_entity_poly.pdbx_strand_id
1 'polypeptide(L)'
;MTPVRHTQLASVRRSKCGLNSQLVQSVLAHVNSVEEIINATAIAHEADPSQYAQFRSQAAGRDMAAWLCRRWTGATLEELGNAFGLSGTGSVSNLVRRAERRRNASREWTHRQHEIEKPLTLNTQHKA
;
A
#
# COMPACT_ATOMS: atom_id res chain seq x y z
N MET A 1 59.09 10.09 -4.44
CA MET A 1 58.65 11.50 -4.53
C MET A 1 57.33 11.55 -5.27
N THR A 2 56.24 11.93 -4.61
CA THR A 2 54.95 12.27 -5.23
C THR A 2 54.98 13.69 -5.79
N PRO A 3 54.18 13.99 -6.84
CA PRO A 3 52.95 14.78 -6.61
C PRO A 3 51.73 14.29 -7.45
N VAL A 4 50.53 14.11 -6.90
CA VAL A 4 49.33 14.99 -6.67
C VAL A 4 48.54 15.55 -7.89
N ARG A 5 47.23 15.19 -7.92
CA ARG A 5 46.00 15.80 -8.53
C ARG A 5 45.79 15.61 -10.07
N HIS A 6 44.61 15.34 -10.63
CA HIS A 6 43.29 15.97 -10.39
C HIS A 6 42.09 15.16 -10.98
N THR A 7 40.97 15.15 -10.23
CA THR A 7 39.52 15.21 -10.62
C THR A 7 38.74 14.12 -11.41
N GLN A 8 37.69 13.64 -10.71
CA GLN A 8 36.26 13.48 -11.09
C GLN A 8 35.81 12.41 -12.10
N LEU A 9 34.95 11.51 -11.63
CA LEU A 9 33.52 11.52 -11.97
C LEU A 9 32.73 10.71 -10.93
N ALA A 10 31.79 11.40 -10.29
CA ALA A 10 30.81 10.80 -9.39
C ALA A 10 29.81 9.97 -10.18
N SER A 11 29.64 8.70 -9.83
CA SER A 11 28.49 7.89 -10.24
C SER A 11 27.69 7.53 -9.00
N VAL A 12 26.69 8.37 -8.75
CA VAL A 12 25.53 8.07 -7.90
C VAL A 12 24.89 6.80 -8.44
N ARG A 13 24.76 5.75 -7.62
CA ARG A 13 23.64 4.80 -7.71
C ARG A 13 23.59 3.81 -6.54
N ARG A 14 22.39 3.80 -5.95
CA ARG A 14 21.75 2.74 -5.16
C ARG A 14 22.22 2.59 -3.71
N SER A 15 21.61 3.41 -2.86
CA SER A 15 21.36 3.05 -1.46
C SER A 15 20.57 1.75 -1.43
N LYS A 16 21.27 0.63 -1.22
CA LYS A 16 20.71 -0.59 -0.68
C LYS A 16 20.49 -0.35 0.81
N CYS A 17 19.31 0.14 1.19
CA CYS A 17 18.87 0.04 2.56
C CYS A 17 18.32 -1.38 2.74
N GLY A 18 19.22 -2.33 2.96
CA GLY A 18 18.87 -3.67 3.40
C GLY A 18 18.37 -3.60 4.84
N LEU A 19 17.06 -3.47 5.00
CA LEU A 19 16.41 -3.69 6.28
C LEU A 19 16.04 -5.18 6.38
N ASN A 20 16.66 -5.83 7.35
CA ASN A 20 16.50 -7.22 7.76
C ASN A 20 15.03 -7.67 7.74
N SER A 21 14.70 -8.54 6.78
CA SER A 21 13.34 -9.04 6.50
C SER A 21 12.90 -10.25 7.35
N GLN A 22 13.62 -10.66 8.40
CA GLN A 22 13.44 -12.01 8.98
C GLN A 22 13.26 -12.14 10.50
N LEU A 23 13.00 -11.09 11.30
CA LEU A 23 13.03 -11.23 12.78
C LEU A 23 11.93 -10.54 13.58
N VAL A 24 10.70 -10.42 13.06
CA VAL A 24 9.56 -9.84 13.83
C VAL A 24 8.22 -10.54 13.61
N GLN A 25 8.19 -11.85 13.38
CA GLN A 25 7.00 -12.53 12.85
C GLN A 25 6.25 -13.49 13.78
N SER A 26 6.33 -13.34 15.11
CA SER A 26 5.91 -14.44 15.98
C SER A 26 4.73 -14.29 16.94
N VAL A 27 4.19 -13.12 17.36
CA VAL A 27 3.20 -13.18 18.49
C VAL A 27 2.00 -12.23 18.50
N LEU A 28 1.84 -11.21 17.66
CA LEU A 28 0.67 -10.32 17.78
C LEU A 28 -0.11 -10.29 16.49
N ALA A 29 -1.44 -10.40 16.58
CA ALA A 29 -2.35 -10.06 15.49
C ALA A 29 -1.87 -8.74 14.88
N HIS A 30 -1.26 -8.81 13.69
CA HIS A 30 -0.58 -7.67 13.11
C HIS A 30 -1.67 -6.65 12.79
N VAL A 31 -1.72 -5.58 13.58
CA VAL A 31 -2.49 -4.38 13.25
C VAL A 31 -1.77 -3.80 12.05
N ASN A 32 -2.18 -4.21 10.86
CA ASN A 32 -1.66 -3.62 9.64
C ASN A 32 -2.09 -2.15 9.66
N SER A 33 -1.12 -1.25 9.60
CA SER A 33 -1.41 0.18 9.53
C SER A 33 -2.01 0.52 8.17
N VAL A 34 -2.78 1.60 8.11
CA VAL A 34 -3.30 2.14 6.85
C VAL A 34 -2.16 2.43 5.87
N GLU A 35 -1.04 2.92 6.38
CA GLU A 35 0.16 3.24 5.59
C GLU A 35 0.81 1.99 4.96
N GLU A 36 0.97 0.90 5.72
CA GLU A 36 1.54 -0.34 5.20
C GLU A 36 0.69 -0.93 4.05
N ILE A 37 -0.64 -0.91 4.20
CA ILE A 37 -1.55 -1.39 3.17
C ILE A 37 -1.49 -0.49 1.93
N ILE A 38 -1.43 0.84 2.11
CA ILE A 38 -1.28 1.80 1.02
C ILE A 38 0.03 1.54 0.26
N ASN A 39 1.15 1.40 0.98
CA ASN A 39 2.47 1.17 0.39
C ASN A 39 2.52 -0.16 -0.36
N ALA A 40 2.03 -1.26 0.24
CA ALA A 40 2.00 -2.56 -0.41
C ALA A 40 1.14 -2.55 -1.68
N THR A 41 -0.01 -1.87 -1.63
CA THR A 41 -0.89 -1.74 -2.80
C THR A 41 -0.25 -0.88 -3.89
N ALA A 42 0.39 0.23 -3.52
CA ALA A 42 1.07 1.11 -4.46
C ALA A 42 2.23 0.39 -5.17
N ILE A 43 3.05 -0.37 -4.44
CA ILE A 43 4.11 -1.22 -5.00
C ILE A 43 3.54 -2.22 -6.00
N ALA A 44 2.43 -2.90 -5.65
CA ALA A 44 1.77 -3.82 -6.55
C ALA A 44 1.25 -3.09 -7.81
N HIS A 45 0.70 -1.89 -7.68
CA HIS A 45 0.17 -1.19 -8.84
C HIS A 45 1.18 -0.32 -9.59
N GLU A 46 2.47 -0.42 -9.26
CA GLU A 46 3.53 0.46 -9.79
C GLU A 46 3.16 1.96 -9.66
N ALA A 47 2.43 2.29 -8.60
CA ALA A 47 1.95 3.62 -8.30
C ALA A 47 2.78 4.24 -7.18
N ASP A 48 2.74 5.57 -7.07
CA ASP A 48 3.30 6.28 -5.92
C ASP A 48 2.22 6.36 -4.82
N PRO A 49 2.51 5.91 -3.58
CA PRO A 49 1.53 5.93 -2.48
C PRO A 49 1.02 7.35 -2.17
N SER A 50 1.82 8.39 -2.39
CA SER A 50 1.39 9.79 -2.22
C SER A 50 0.27 10.18 -3.18
N GLN A 51 0.15 9.51 -4.34
CA GLN A 51 -0.94 9.75 -5.28
C GLN A 51 -2.28 9.25 -4.74
N TYR A 52 -2.31 8.30 -3.80
CA TYR A 52 -3.57 7.82 -3.23
C TYR A 52 -4.25 8.85 -2.34
N ALA A 53 -3.44 9.74 -1.72
CA ALA A 53 -3.88 10.86 -0.90
C ALA A 53 -4.32 12.08 -1.72
N GLN A 54 -4.27 12.04 -3.06
CA GLN A 54 -4.70 13.15 -3.91
C GLN A 54 -6.20 13.07 -4.22
N PHE A 55 -6.89 14.21 -4.13
CA PHE A 55 -8.29 14.31 -4.50
C PHE A 55 -8.49 13.95 -5.98
N ARG A 56 -9.51 13.13 -6.28
CA ARG A 56 -9.78 12.59 -7.64
C ARG A 56 -8.61 11.87 -8.32
N SER A 57 -7.63 11.39 -7.54
CA SER A 57 -6.56 10.55 -8.06
C SER A 57 -7.08 9.34 -8.82
N GLN A 58 -6.47 9.13 -10.00
CA GLN A 58 -6.67 7.99 -10.89
C GLN A 58 -5.58 6.93 -10.73
N ALA A 59 -4.75 7.05 -9.69
CA ALA A 59 -3.68 6.09 -9.44
C ALA A 59 -4.24 4.66 -9.35
N ALA A 60 -3.61 3.74 -10.07
CA ALA A 60 -4.01 2.35 -10.11
C ALA A 60 -3.98 1.75 -8.70
N GLY A 61 -4.98 0.95 -8.34
CA GLY A 61 -5.05 0.30 -7.03
C GLY A 61 -5.58 1.16 -5.89
N ARG A 62 -5.88 2.46 -6.09
CA ARG A 62 -6.38 3.34 -5.01
C ARG A 62 -7.66 2.83 -4.33
N ASP A 63 -8.58 2.28 -5.12
CA ASP A 63 -9.82 1.69 -4.60
C ASP A 63 -9.57 0.34 -3.91
N MET A 64 -8.63 -0.46 -4.43
CA MET A 64 -8.18 -1.69 -3.78
C MET A 64 -7.52 -1.42 -2.43
N ALA A 65 -6.66 -0.40 -2.35
CA ALA A 65 -6.05 0.04 -1.10
C ALA A 65 -7.12 0.45 -0.08
N ALA A 66 -8.10 1.26 -0.48
CA ALA A 66 -9.19 1.66 0.41
C ALA A 66 -10.02 0.46 0.90
N TRP A 67 -10.26 -0.52 0.03
CA TRP A 67 -10.96 -1.75 0.39
C TRP A 67 -10.16 -2.61 1.37
N LEU A 68 -8.87 -2.81 1.11
CA LEU A 68 -7.97 -3.54 2.00
C LEU A 68 -7.86 -2.86 3.36
N CYS A 69 -7.73 -1.52 3.40
CA CYS A 69 -7.70 -0.77 4.64
C CYS A 69 -9.00 -0.93 5.44
N ARG A 70 -10.15 -0.95 4.77
CA ARG A 70 -11.44 -1.16 5.44
C ARG A 70 -11.61 -2.57 6.00
N ARG A 71 -11.00 -3.56 5.36
CA ARG A 71 -11.11 -4.98 5.73
C ARG A 71 -10.13 -5.38 6.83
N TRP A 72 -8.92 -4.85 6.77
CA TRP A 72 -7.78 -5.35 7.54
C TRP A 72 -7.24 -4.38 8.57
N THR A 73 -7.81 -3.17 8.68
CA THR A 73 -7.49 -2.21 9.74
C THR A 73 -8.72 -1.85 10.56
N GLY A 74 -8.49 -1.37 11.78
CA GLY A 74 -9.54 -0.80 12.63
C GLY A 74 -9.91 0.65 12.29
N ALA A 75 -9.38 1.21 11.19
CA ALA A 75 -9.54 2.62 10.87
C ALA A 75 -11.02 3.00 10.60
N THR A 76 -11.40 4.13 11.16
CA THR A 76 -12.68 4.79 10.92
C THR A 76 -12.76 5.30 9.49
N LEU A 77 -13.98 5.56 9.01
CA LEU A 77 -14.17 6.15 7.67
C LEU A 77 -13.57 7.55 7.56
N GLU A 78 -13.45 8.26 8.67
CA GLU A 78 -12.84 9.60 8.72
C GLU A 78 -11.32 9.52 8.55
N GLU A 79 -10.66 8.62 9.29
CA GLU A 79 -9.21 8.37 9.16
C GLU A 79 -8.85 7.91 7.75
N LEU A 80 -9.65 7.00 7.16
CA LEU A 80 -9.48 6.60 5.77
C LEU A 80 -9.73 7.78 4.81
N GLY A 81 -10.69 8.64 5.13
CA GLY A 81 -10.95 9.86 4.35
C GLY A 81 -9.70 10.73 4.25
N ASN A 82 -9.07 11.00 5.38
CA ASN A 82 -7.82 11.76 5.46
C ASN A 82 -6.69 11.07 4.69
N ALA A 83 -6.51 9.75 4.86
CA ALA A 83 -5.46 8.99 4.19
C ALA A 83 -5.59 8.98 2.65
N PHE A 84 -6.83 9.04 2.14
CA PHE A 84 -7.10 9.04 0.69
C PHE A 84 -7.39 10.43 0.12
N GLY A 85 -7.19 11.51 0.88
CA GLY A 85 -7.47 12.88 0.43
C GLY A 85 -8.94 13.11 0.07
N LEU A 86 -9.84 12.52 0.85
CA LEU A 86 -11.28 12.60 0.68
C LEU A 86 -11.90 13.34 1.86
N SER A 87 -12.53 14.46 1.57
CA SER A 87 -13.37 15.19 2.50
C SER A 87 -14.72 14.46 2.64
N GLY A 88 -14.86 13.67 3.70
CA GLY A 88 -16.13 13.06 4.12
C GLY A 88 -16.22 11.54 3.95
N THR A 89 -16.88 10.91 4.93
CA THR A 89 -17.06 9.46 5.04
C THR A 89 -17.86 8.84 3.89
N GLY A 90 -18.75 9.62 3.26
CA GLY A 90 -19.51 9.21 2.07
C GLY A 90 -18.63 8.94 0.85
N SER A 91 -17.56 9.72 0.68
CA SER A 91 -16.60 9.57 -0.42
C SER A 91 -15.79 8.27 -0.28
N VAL A 92 -15.38 7.93 0.94
CA VAL A 92 -14.70 6.67 1.26
C VAL A 92 -15.64 5.48 1.03
N SER A 93 -16.88 5.59 1.52
CA SER A 93 -17.89 4.53 1.32
C SER A 93 -18.15 4.27 -0.16
N ASN A 94 -18.20 5.31 -0.99
CA ASN A 94 -18.34 5.16 -2.44
C ASN A 94 -17.11 4.55 -3.11
N LEU A 95 -15.90 4.86 -2.60
CA LEU A 95 -14.65 4.25 -3.07
C LEU A 95 -14.61 2.75 -2.76
N VAL A 96 -14.99 2.36 -1.55
CA VAL A 96 -15.07 0.94 -1.12
C VAL A 96 -16.13 0.19 -1.94
N ARG A 97 -17.33 0.75 -2.15
CA ARG A 97 -18.37 0.14 -3.00
C ARG A 97 -17.91 -0.04 -4.46
N ARG A 98 -17.08 0.86 -4.97
CA ARG A 98 -16.50 0.73 -6.33
C ARG A 98 -15.51 -0.44 -6.37
N ALA A 99 -14.67 -0.58 -5.36
CA ALA A 99 -13.74 -1.69 -5.22
C ALA A 99 -14.49 -3.04 -5.12
N GLU A 100 -15.55 -3.13 -4.31
CA GLU A 100 -16.38 -4.33 -4.19
C GLU A 100 -17.01 -4.75 -5.52
N ARG A 101 -17.54 -3.79 -6.29
CA ARG A 101 -18.08 -4.07 -7.63
C ARG A 101 -16.99 -4.62 -8.57
N ARG A 102 -15.78 -4.05 -8.55
CA ARG A 102 -14.65 -4.53 -9.36
C ARG A 102 -14.18 -5.92 -8.94
N ARG A 103 -14.11 -6.17 -7.63
CA ARG A 103 -13.82 -7.49 -7.06
C ARG A 103 -14.78 -8.56 -7.57
N ASN A 104 -16.08 -8.28 -7.50
CA ASN A 104 -17.11 -9.24 -7.92
C ASN A 104 -17.13 -9.46 -9.43
N ALA A 105 -16.70 -8.46 -10.21
CA ALA A 105 -16.69 -8.52 -11.68
C ALA A 105 -15.41 -9.13 -12.27
N SER A 106 -14.29 -9.15 -11.55
CA SER A 106 -12.97 -9.51 -12.10
C SER A 106 -12.21 -10.52 -11.25
N ARG A 107 -11.89 -11.67 -11.86
CA ARG A 107 -10.97 -12.66 -11.29
C ARG A 107 -9.55 -12.11 -11.14
N GLU A 108 -9.10 -11.29 -12.08
CA GLU A 108 -7.79 -10.63 -12.02
C GLU A 108 -7.69 -9.71 -10.80
N TRP A 109 -8.74 -8.95 -10.50
CA TRP A 109 -8.79 -8.10 -9.32
C TRP A 109 -8.65 -8.92 -8.04
N THR A 110 -9.33 -10.07 -7.97
CA THR A 110 -9.23 -10.99 -6.82
C THR A 110 -7.85 -11.64 -6.71
N HIS A 111 -7.23 -12.01 -7.84
CA HIS A 111 -5.87 -12.52 -7.85
C HIS A 111 -4.89 -11.47 -7.31
N ARG A 112 -5.01 -10.22 -7.78
CA ARG A 112 -4.16 -9.11 -7.35
C ARG A 112 -4.34 -8.77 -5.88
N GLN A 113 -5.58 -8.81 -5.38
CA GLN A 113 -5.90 -8.71 -3.95
C GLN A 113 -5.09 -9.76 -3.16
N HIS A 114 -5.15 -11.04 -3.56
CA HIS A 114 -4.40 -12.10 -2.87
C HIS A 114 -2.89 -11.94 -2.96
N GLU A 115 -2.36 -11.42 -4.06
CA GLU A 115 -0.93 -11.12 -4.18
C GLU A 115 -0.46 -10.02 -3.22
N ILE A 116 -1.31 -9.04 -2.91
CA ILE A 116 -1.02 -7.98 -1.93
C ILE A 116 -1.22 -8.49 -0.50
N GLU A 117 -2.20 -9.37 -0.27
CA GLU A 117 -2.45 -9.96 1.05
C GLU A 117 -1.33 -10.90 1.52
N LYS A 118 -0.70 -11.63 0.59
CA LYS A 118 0.41 -12.56 0.87
C LYS A 118 1.59 -11.90 1.61
N PRO A 119 2.23 -10.82 1.09
CA PRO A 119 3.36 -10.18 1.75
C PRO A 119 2.98 -9.50 3.06
N LEU A 120 1.72 -9.08 3.19
CA LEU A 120 1.19 -8.51 4.44
C LEU A 120 0.87 -9.59 5.49
N THR A 121 1.09 -10.88 5.19
CA THR A 121 0.70 -12.01 6.04
C THR A 121 -0.74 -11.89 6.54
N LEU A 122 -1.62 -11.30 5.71
CA LEU A 122 -3.05 -11.18 5.99
C LEU A 122 -3.62 -12.59 5.89
N ASN A 123 -3.60 -13.28 7.03
CA ASN A 123 -4.12 -14.62 7.15
C ASN A 123 -5.56 -14.59 6.64
N THR A 124 -5.78 -15.30 5.54
CA THR A 124 -7.07 -15.65 4.96
C THR A 124 -7.82 -16.61 5.88
N GLN A 125 -7.78 -16.36 7.20
CA GLN A 125 -8.72 -16.94 8.13
C GLN A 125 -10.07 -16.31 7.84
N HIS A 126 -10.77 -16.97 6.93
CA HIS A 126 -12.22 -16.92 6.76
C HIS A 126 -12.86 -16.79 8.14
N LYS A 127 -13.38 -15.60 8.44
CA LYS A 127 -14.40 -15.47 9.47
C LYS A 127 -15.68 -16.00 8.83
N ALA A 128 -15.97 -17.27 9.12
CA ALA A 128 -17.23 -17.93 8.83
C ALA A 128 -18.39 -17.22 9.52
#